data_AF-A0AAW6TSV0-F1
#
_entry.id   AF-A0AAW6TSV0-F1
#
_cell.length_a   1.000
_cell.length_b   1.000
_cell.length_c   1.000
_cell.angle_alpha   90.00
_cell.angle_beta   90.00
_cell.angle_gamma   90.00
#
_symmetry.space_group_name_H-M   'P 1'
#
loop_
_entity.id
_entity.type
_entity.pdbx_description
1 polymer ?
#
loop_
_entity_poly.entity_id
_entity_poly.type
_entity_poly.pdbx_seq_one_letter_code
_entity_poly.pdbx_strand_id
1 'polypeptide(L)'
;MEYINTIILLIAFLILYFLIKNMLPSYFGEKGKNLATKQDITDITEKVESVKQIFTAQNEKLKFNLQFLTSSQLGLYQEERNAIIDYNQKLAIWINVLTNSDFAGIDTKSSLEIEEYKKLISNSYSDLLESEAKFKLFVDNSELTNQADNLKILILDKLCDIANSCLIELKYNNINLERSGNDTEKLHDERMTFHDNYNKSIVENITLIAPVIREFRKNCKDYLYRLIKTTEQSH
;
A
#
# COMPACT_ATOMS: atom_id res chain seq x y z
N MET A 1 33.76 4.51 -107.82
CA MET A 1 33.90 3.87 -106.49
C MET A 1 33.91 4.87 -105.34
N GLU A 2 34.53 6.06 -105.47
CA GLU A 2 34.52 7.09 -104.40
C GLU A 2 33.14 7.65 -104.04
N TYR A 3 32.29 7.99 -105.02
CA TYR A 3 30.96 8.58 -104.75
C TYR A 3 29.99 7.64 -104.03
N ILE A 4 30.05 6.33 -104.32
CA ILE A 4 29.20 5.32 -103.67
C ILE A 4 29.57 5.17 -102.19
N ASN A 5 30.87 5.13 -101.87
CA ASN A 5 31.35 5.10 -100.49
C ASN A 5 30.94 6.36 -99.71
N THR A 6 30.94 7.53 -100.37
CA THR A 6 30.54 8.81 -99.76
C THR A 6 29.04 8.84 -99.43
N ILE A 7 28.18 8.33 -100.32
CA ILE A 7 26.73 8.23 -100.12
C ILE A 7 26.40 7.23 -98.99
N ILE A 8 27.07 6.07 -98.96
CA ILE A 8 26.93 5.08 -97.88
C ILE A 8 27.32 5.70 -96.53
N LEU A 9 28.40 6.48 -96.48
CA LEU A 9 28.81 7.20 -95.29
C LEU A 9 27.73 8.18 -94.81
N LEU A 10 27.14 8.95 -95.73
CA LEU A 10 26.08 9.92 -95.44
C LEU A 10 24.82 9.26 -94.88
N ILE A 11 24.42 8.12 -95.46
CA ILE A 11 23.29 7.32 -94.98
C ILE A 11 23.61 6.73 -93.61
N ALA A 12 24.83 6.21 -93.40
CA ALA A 12 25.27 5.71 -92.10
C ALA A 12 25.24 6.80 -91.02
N PHE A 13 25.67 8.03 -91.35
CA PHE A 13 25.58 9.18 -90.45
C PHE A 13 24.14 9.60 -90.17
N LEU A 14 23.24 9.54 -91.15
CA LEU A 14 21.81 9.82 -90.97
C LEU A 14 21.13 8.79 -90.05
N ILE A 15 21.44 7.50 -90.23
CA ILE A 15 20.94 6.41 -89.37
C ILE A 15 21.51 6.56 -87.95
N LEU A 16 22.80 6.84 -87.82
CA LEU A 16 23.45 7.07 -86.54
C LEU A 16 22.86 8.29 -85.82
N TYR A 17 22.64 9.39 -86.53
CA TYR A 17 21.96 10.58 -86.00
C TYR A 17 20.55 10.26 -85.52
N PHE A 18 19.77 9.50 -86.30
CA PHE A 18 18.41 9.10 -85.94
C PHE A 18 18.38 8.19 -84.69
N LEU A 19 19.31 7.22 -84.60
CA LEU A 19 19.46 6.35 -83.43
C LEU A 19 19.85 7.14 -82.18
N ILE A 20 20.85 8.04 -82.28
CA ILE A 20 21.30 8.91 -81.19
C ILE A 20 20.16 9.83 -80.73
N LYS A 21 19.44 10.46 -81.67
CA LYS A 21 18.37 11.41 -81.38
C LYS A 21 17.18 10.77 -80.68
N ASN A 22 16.83 9.52 -80.98
CA ASN A 22 15.65 8.88 -80.40
C ASN A 22 15.96 7.96 -79.21
N MET A 23 17.09 7.22 -79.23
CA MET A 23 17.37 6.22 -78.19
C MET A 23 18.02 6.83 -76.94
N LEU A 24 18.94 7.78 -77.08
CA LEU A 24 19.62 8.37 -75.91
C LEU A 24 18.64 9.15 -75.02
N PRO A 25 17.79 10.07 -75.53
CA PRO A 25 16.85 10.80 -74.68
C PRO A 25 15.85 9.89 -73.98
N SER A 26 15.37 8.84 -74.67
CA SER A 26 14.46 7.85 -74.10
C SER A 26 15.10 7.06 -72.96
N TYR A 27 16.33 6.57 -73.15
CA TYR A 27 17.08 5.85 -72.11
C TYR A 27 17.39 6.73 -70.90
N PHE A 28 17.87 7.96 -71.10
CA PHE A 28 18.13 8.89 -70.00
C PHE A 28 16.84 9.32 -69.28
N GLY A 29 15.72 9.44 -70.00
CA GLY A 29 14.40 9.71 -69.43
C GLY A 29 13.93 8.59 -68.49
N GLU A 30 13.97 7.34 -68.95
CA GLU A 30 13.62 6.18 -68.12
C GLU A 30 14.59 5.97 -66.96
N LYS A 31 15.90 6.18 -67.18
CA LYS A 31 16.90 6.13 -66.11
C LYS A 31 16.65 7.23 -65.06
N GLY A 32 16.28 8.44 -65.48
CA GLY A 32 15.91 9.54 -64.61
C GLY A 32 14.65 9.25 -63.78
N LYS A 33 13.60 8.72 -64.42
CA LYS A 33 12.38 8.24 -63.71
C LYS A 33 12.71 7.18 -62.67
N ASN A 34 13.48 6.16 -63.03
CA ASN A 34 13.87 5.10 -62.11
C ASN A 34 14.72 5.62 -60.94
N LEU A 35 15.55 6.64 -61.16
CA LEU A 35 16.32 7.27 -60.09
C LEU A 35 15.41 8.05 -59.13
N ALA A 36 14.48 8.85 -59.68
CA ALA A 36 13.48 9.59 -58.89
C ALA A 36 12.61 8.64 -58.06
N THR A 37 12.07 7.57 -58.66
CA THR A 37 11.27 6.56 -57.94
C THR A 37 12.05 5.90 -56.81
N LYS A 38 13.35 5.59 -57.02
CA LYS A 38 14.20 5.02 -55.96
C LYS A 38 14.40 5.99 -54.79
N GLN A 39 14.59 7.28 -55.08
CA GLN A 39 14.67 8.31 -54.05
C GLN A 39 13.35 8.44 -53.30
N ASP A 40 12.22 8.51 -54.00
CA ASP A 40 10.89 8.58 -53.38
C ASP A 40 10.63 7.39 -52.43
N ILE A 41 10.98 6.17 -52.85
CA ILE A 41 10.85 4.97 -52.01
C ILE A 41 11.75 5.06 -50.77
N THR A 42 12.97 5.57 -50.93
CA THR A 42 13.92 5.73 -49.82
C THR A 42 13.37 6.73 -48.80
N ASP A 43 12.95 7.90 -49.26
CA ASP A 43 12.35 8.96 -48.42
C ASP A 43 11.09 8.48 -47.70
N ILE A 44 10.23 7.72 -48.39
CA ILE A 44 9.03 7.11 -47.78
C ILE A 44 9.44 6.11 -46.70
N THR A 45 10.42 5.25 -46.99
CA THR A 45 10.89 4.21 -46.05
C THR A 45 11.48 4.84 -44.79
N GLU A 46 12.30 5.89 -44.94
CA GLU A 46 12.87 6.64 -43.81
C GLU A 46 11.78 7.29 -42.95
N LYS A 47 10.76 7.89 -43.59
CA LYS A 47 9.60 8.45 -42.86
C LYS A 47 8.84 7.37 -42.11
N VAL A 48 8.60 6.21 -42.72
CA VAL A 48 7.89 5.09 -42.08
C VAL A 48 8.67 4.56 -40.87
N GLU A 49 9.99 4.34 -41.00
CA GLU A 49 10.83 3.90 -39.89
C GLU A 49 10.92 4.97 -38.78
N SER A 50 11.00 6.25 -39.13
CA SER A 50 10.93 7.34 -38.14
C SER A 50 9.60 7.34 -37.38
N VAL A 51 8.47 7.23 -38.06
CA VAL A 51 7.15 7.14 -37.42
C VAL A 51 7.05 5.89 -36.53
N LYS A 52 7.57 4.75 -36.98
CA LYS A 52 7.60 3.50 -36.21
C LYS A 52 8.48 3.61 -34.96
N GLN A 53 9.63 4.26 -35.05
CA GLN A 53 10.49 4.55 -33.90
C GLN A 53 9.79 5.45 -32.89
N ILE A 54 9.15 6.53 -33.35
CA ILE A 54 8.36 7.43 -32.49
C ILE A 54 7.22 6.65 -31.80
N PHE A 55 6.47 5.84 -32.55
CA PHE A 55 5.39 5.04 -32.01
C PHE A 55 5.88 4.03 -30.98
N THR A 56 7.00 3.36 -31.25
CA THR A 56 7.62 2.38 -30.33
C THR A 56 8.06 3.07 -29.03
N ALA A 57 8.76 4.21 -29.14
CA ALA A 57 9.21 4.98 -27.97
C ALA A 57 8.03 5.51 -27.14
N GLN A 58 6.96 6.00 -27.79
CA GLN A 58 5.75 6.45 -27.11
C GLN A 58 5.03 5.29 -26.40
N ASN A 59 4.96 4.12 -27.02
CA ASN A 59 4.35 2.93 -26.44
C ASN A 59 5.16 2.40 -25.24
N GLU A 60 6.49 2.37 -25.33
CA GLU A 60 7.36 2.01 -24.21
C GLU A 60 7.20 2.99 -23.04
N LYS A 61 7.16 4.30 -23.32
CA LYS A 61 6.90 5.33 -22.30
C LYS A 61 5.54 5.14 -21.65
N LEU A 62 4.50 4.85 -22.43
CA LEU A 62 3.16 4.60 -21.90
C LEU A 62 3.13 3.37 -20.99
N LYS A 63 3.74 2.25 -21.44
CA LYS A 63 3.86 1.02 -20.63
C LYS A 63 4.59 1.27 -19.32
N PHE A 64 5.71 1.98 -19.37
CA PHE A 64 6.48 2.34 -18.18
C PHE A 64 5.64 3.17 -17.20
N ASN A 65 4.96 4.21 -17.70
CA ASN A 65 4.11 5.06 -16.87
C ASN A 65 2.97 4.28 -16.22
N LEU A 66 2.33 3.37 -16.97
CA LEU A 66 1.28 2.50 -16.44
C LEU A 66 1.83 1.59 -15.34
N GLN A 67 2.95 0.91 -15.59
CA GLN A 67 3.60 0.06 -14.59
C GLN A 67 3.98 0.83 -13.31
N PHE A 68 4.51 2.05 -13.47
CA PHE A 68 4.86 2.90 -12.34
C PHE A 68 3.63 3.31 -11.52
N LEU A 69 2.54 3.72 -12.19
CA LEU A 69 1.29 4.09 -11.52
C LEU A 69 0.66 2.89 -10.81
N THR A 70 0.56 1.74 -11.47
CA THR A 70 0.06 0.51 -10.86
C THR A 70 0.89 0.12 -9.64
N SER A 71 2.22 0.16 -9.75
CA SER A 71 3.12 -0.18 -8.62
C SER A 71 2.94 0.80 -7.45
N SER A 72 2.81 2.09 -7.74
CA SER A 72 2.57 3.11 -6.71
C SER A 72 1.22 2.92 -6.02
N GLN A 73 0.17 2.61 -6.77
CA GLN A 73 -1.16 2.30 -6.23
C GLN A 73 -1.13 1.05 -5.36
N LEU A 74 -0.50 -0.03 -5.82
CA LEU A 74 -0.33 -1.26 -5.03
C LEU A 74 0.42 -0.99 -3.73
N GLY A 75 1.44 -0.13 -3.76
CA GLY A 75 2.15 0.32 -2.56
C GLY A 75 1.22 1.00 -1.55
N LEU A 76 0.39 1.95 -2.00
CA LEU A 76 -0.58 2.63 -1.13
C LEU A 76 -1.63 1.67 -0.54
N TYR A 77 -2.17 0.76 -1.35
CA TYR A 77 -3.12 -0.25 -0.86
C TYR A 77 -2.49 -1.17 0.18
N GLN A 78 -1.20 -1.50 0.02
CA GLN A 78 -0.49 -2.32 1.00
C GLN A 78 -0.32 -1.57 2.33
N GLU A 79 0.04 -0.28 2.29
CA GLU A 79 0.16 0.55 3.50
C GLU A 79 -1.19 0.71 4.21
N GLU A 80 -2.27 0.95 3.47
CA GLU A 80 -3.63 1.00 4.02
C GLU A 80 -4.03 -0.33 4.70
N ARG A 81 -3.78 -1.45 4.04
CA ARG A 81 -4.02 -2.78 4.62
C ARG A 81 -3.19 -3.02 5.87
N ASN A 82 -1.90 -2.65 5.84
CA ASN A 82 -1.00 -2.81 6.97
C ASN A 82 -1.46 -1.96 8.16
N ALA A 83 -1.90 -0.72 7.92
CA ALA A 83 -2.39 0.17 8.97
C ALA A 83 -3.64 -0.39 9.68
N ILE A 84 -4.59 -0.98 8.92
CA ILE A 84 -5.77 -1.64 9.49
C ILE A 84 -5.38 -2.83 10.37
N ILE A 85 -4.44 -3.66 9.91
CA ILE A 85 -4.00 -4.85 10.63
C ILE A 85 -3.23 -4.47 11.89
N ASP A 86 -2.28 -3.55 11.78
CA ASP A 86 -1.44 -3.09 12.90
C ASP A 86 -2.30 -2.48 14.01
N TYR A 87 -3.24 -1.59 13.65
CA TYR A 87 -4.19 -1.01 14.62
C TYR A 87 -4.99 -2.09 15.36
N ASN A 88 -5.54 -3.07 14.63
CA ASN A 88 -6.31 -4.15 15.26
C ASN A 88 -5.45 -5.04 16.16
N GLN A 89 -4.18 -5.26 15.80
CA GLN A 89 -3.23 -6.01 16.61
C GLN A 89 -2.87 -5.26 17.90
N LYS A 90 -2.51 -3.97 17.80
CA LYS A 90 -2.18 -3.15 18.96
C LYS A 90 -3.37 -2.96 19.89
N LEU A 91 -4.57 -2.80 19.33
CA LEU A 91 -5.82 -2.74 20.09
C LEU A 91 -6.05 -4.02 20.88
N ALA A 92 -5.84 -5.19 20.26
CA ALA A 92 -5.98 -6.48 20.93
C ALA A 92 -4.96 -6.64 22.08
N ILE A 93 -3.69 -6.26 21.85
CA ILE A 93 -2.65 -6.29 22.87
C ILE A 93 -3.04 -5.42 24.06
N TRP A 94 -3.45 -4.17 23.81
CA TRP A 94 -3.82 -3.25 24.88
C TRP A 94 -5.02 -3.76 25.69
N ILE A 95 -6.07 -4.26 25.03
CA ILE A 95 -7.21 -4.89 25.71
C ILE A 95 -6.74 -6.07 26.56
N ASN A 96 -5.89 -6.95 26.02
CA ASN A 96 -5.42 -8.11 26.76
C ASN A 96 -4.63 -7.72 28.01
N VAL A 97 -3.80 -6.67 27.95
CA VAL A 97 -3.11 -6.16 29.13
C VAL A 97 -4.11 -5.57 30.13
N LEU A 98 -5.15 -4.86 29.69
CA LEU A 98 -6.17 -4.32 30.59
C LEU A 98 -7.06 -5.38 31.26
N THR A 99 -7.24 -6.54 30.62
CA THR A 99 -8.17 -7.57 31.09
C THR A 99 -7.49 -8.81 31.64
N ASN A 100 -6.15 -8.82 31.72
CA ASN A 100 -5.46 -10.02 32.18
C ASN A 100 -5.75 -10.25 33.66
N SER A 101 -6.39 -11.37 33.98
CA SER A 101 -6.76 -11.73 35.35
C SER A 101 -5.54 -11.96 36.22
N ASP A 102 -4.42 -12.46 35.68
CA ASP A 102 -3.21 -12.73 36.47
C ASP A 102 -2.17 -11.61 36.42
N PHE A 103 -2.51 -10.46 35.81
CA PHE A 103 -1.59 -9.36 35.56
C PHE A 103 -0.27 -9.81 34.88
N ALA A 104 -0.36 -10.76 33.95
CA ALA A 104 0.78 -11.38 33.28
C ALA A 104 1.75 -12.11 34.23
N GLY A 105 1.22 -12.63 35.34
CA GLY A 105 1.95 -13.46 36.28
C GLY A 105 2.89 -12.71 37.23
N ILE A 106 2.73 -11.39 37.37
CA ILE A 106 3.56 -10.61 38.31
C ILE A 106 3.34 -11.06 39.76
N ASP A 107 4.37 -10.93 40.59
CA ASP A 107 4.22 -10.97 42.03
C ASP A 107 3.50 -9.69 42.48
N THR A 108 2.20 -9.80 42.70
CA THR A 108 1.37 -8.69 43.19
C THR A 108 1.80 -8.19 44.58
N LYS A 109 2.70 -8.86 45.31
CA LYS A 109 3.30 -8.36 46.55
C LYS A 109 4.51 -7.44 46.30
N SER A 110 5.08 -7.51 45.10
CA SER A 110 6.18 -6.66 44.66
C SER A 110 5.65 -5.32 44.15
N SER A 111 5.88 -4.25 44.92
CA SER A 111 5.57 -2.88 44.50
C SER A 111 6.32 -2.48 43.22
N LEU A 112 7.49 -3.08 42.96
CA LEU A 112 8.25 -2.86 41.74
C LEU A 112 7.54 -3.47 40.52
N GLU A 113 7.13 -4.74 40.62
CA GLU A 113 6.47 -5.43 39.50
C GLU A 113 5.10 -4.83 39.16
N ILE A 114 4.36 -4.33 40.17
CA ILE A 114 3.13 -3.56 39.92
C ILE A 114 3.43 -2.30 39.09
N GLU A 115 4.50 -1.56 39.39
CA GLU A 115 4.86 -0.38 38.61
C GLU A 115 5.36 -0.73 37.20
N GLU A 116 6.05 -1.85 37.04
CA GLU A 116 6.41 -2.38 35.72
C GLU A 116 5.17 -2.75 34.90
N TYR A 117 4.16 -3.36 35.52
CA TYR A 117 2.91 -3.68 34.85
C TYR A 117 2.10 -2.42 34.48
N LYS A 118 2.07 -1.39 35.33
CA LYS A 118 1.49 -0.09 34.98
C LYS A 118 2.20 0.55 33.79
N LYS A 119 3.53 0.45 33.72
CA LYS A 119 4.28 0.89 32.53
C LYS A 119 3.91 0.08 31.30
N LEU A 120 3.68 -1.23 31.43
CA LEU A 120 3.21 -2.07 30.33
C LEU A 120 1.84 -1.62 29.79
N ILE A 121 0.88 -1.28 30.67
CA ILE A 121 -0.40 -0.68 30.27
C ILE A 121 -0.16 0.63 29.51
N SER A 122 0.66 1.53 30.06
CA SER A 122 0.94 2.82 29.42
C SER A 122 1.62 2.66 28.06
N ASN A 123 2.59 1.75 27.94
CA ASN A 123 3.33 1.52 26.71
C ASN A 123 2.44 0.88 25.64
N SER A 124 1.60 -0.10 26.00
CA SER A 124 0.66 -0.71 25.06
C SER A 124 -0.40 0.29 24.56
N TYR A 125 -0.80 1.27 25.37
CA TYR A 125 -1.64 2.38 24.93
C TYR A 125 -0.89 3.33 23.98
N SER A 126 0.35 3.69 24.28
CA SER A 126 1.19 4.51 23.38
C SER A 126 1.38 3.85 22.01
N ASP A 127 1.65 2.53 22.00
CA ASP A 127 1.74 1.73 20.78
C ASP A 127 0.43 1.74 19.97
N LEU A 128 -0.72 1.68 20.67
CA LEU A 128 -2.02 1.82 20.02
C LEU A 128 -2.17 3.19 19.37
N LEU A 129 -1.83 4.27 20.06
CA LEU A 129 -1.89 5.63 19.49
C LEU A 129 -0.98 5.81 18.27
N GLU A 130 0.20 5.18 18.27
CA GLU A 130 1.09 5.17 17.10
C GLU A 130 0.41 4.47 15.90
N SER A 131 -0.14 3.28 16.13
CA SER A 131 -0.85 2.54 15.08
C SER A 131 -2.13 3.26 14.61
N GLU A 132 -2.79 4.00 15.51
CA GLU A 132 -3.97 4.81 15.20
C GLU A 132 -3.62 5.98 14.27
N ALA A 133 -2.48 6.65 14.50
CA ALA A 133 -2.01 7.71 13.62
C ALA A 133 -1.79 7.18 12.19
N LYS A 134 -1.20 5.98 12.05
CA LYS A 134 -1.05 5.30 10.76
C LYS A 134 -2.40 4.92 10.16
N PHE A 135 -3.31 4.37 10.97
CA PHE A 135 -4.67 4.03 10.56
C PHE A 135 -5.38 5.24 9.95
N LYS A 136 -5.38 6.37 10.66
CA LYS A 136 -6.01 7.62 10.20
C LYS A 136 -5.32 8.26 8.99
N LEU A 137 -4.02 8.02 8.81
CA LEU A 137 -3.26 8.52 7.67
C LEU A 137 -3.58 7.76 6.38
N PHE A 138 -3.70 6.43 6.46
CA PHE A 138 -3.81 5.59 5.27
C PHE A 138 -5.23 5.09 4.97
N VAL A 139 -6.13 5.06 5.95
CA VAL A 139 -7.50 4.56 5.76
C VAL A 139 -8.41 5.70 5.35
N ASP A 140 -8.79 5.74 4.06
CA ASP A 140 -9.72 6.74 3.52
C ASP A 140 -11.19 6.34 3.76
N ASN A 141 -11.55 6.20 5.04
CA ASN A 141 -12.90 5.85 5.45
C ASN A 141 -13.28 6.50 6.78
N SER A 142 -14.07 7.57 6.70
CA SER A 142 -14.51 8.34 7.87
C SER A 142 -15.36 7.52 8.85
N GLU A 143 -16.16 6.57 8.35
CA GLU A 143 -16.96 5.69 9.20
C GLU A 143 -16.07 4.75 10.02
N LEU A 144 -15.08 4.10 9.39
CA LEU A 144 -14.15 3.22 10.10
C LEU A 144 -13.29 3.96 11.12
N THR A 145 -12.83 5.16 10.78
CA THR A 145 -12.05 6.00 11.70
C THR A 145 -12.89 6.44 12.90
N ASN A 146 -14.16 6.82 12.70
CA ASN A 146 -15.08 7.12 13.79
C ASN A 146 -15.39 5.89 14.66
N GLN A 147 -15.57 4.72 14.05
CA GLN A 147 -15.77 3.47 14.80
C GLN A 147 -14.55 3.14 15.66
N ALA A 148 -13.34 3.32 15.12
CA ALA A 148 -12.10 3.12 15.87
C ALA A 148 -12.00 4.06 17.08
N ASP A 149 -12.33 5.34 16.90
CA ASP A 149 -12.33 6.34 17.99
C ASP A 149 -13.36 6.01 19.07
N ASN A 150 -14.60 5.70 18.67
CA ASN A 150 -15.67 5.33 19.60
C ASN A 150 -15.33 4.07 20.40
N LEU A 151 -14.73 3.07 19.75
CA LEU A 151 -14.29 1.85 20.41
C LEU A 151 -13.18 2.12 21.42
N LYS A 152 -12.19 2.95 21.05
CA LYS A 152 -11.11 3.36 21.96
C LYS A 152 -11.65 4.10 23.18
N ILE A 153 -12.57 5.06 22.97
CA ILE A 153 -13.23 5.80 24.06
C ILE A 153 -14.00 4.85 24.98
N LEU A 154 -14.74 3.90 24.41
CA LEU A 154 -15.49 2.91 25.18
C LEU A 154 -14.55 2.05 26.05
N ILE A 155 -13.41 1.62 25.50
CA ILE A 155 -12.42 0.83 26.26
C ILE A 155 -11.78 1.66 27.38
N LEU A 156 -11.46 2.93 27.12
CA LEU A 156 -10.95 3.84 28.14
C LEU A 156 -11.93 3.96 29.30
N ASP A 157 -13.21 4.24 29.01
CA ASP A 157 -14.27 4.41 30.01
C ASP A 157 -14.56 3.12 30.80
N LYS A 158 -14.53 1.96 30.13
CA LYS A 158 -15.02 0.71 30.72
C LYS A 158 -13.95 -0.20 31.30
N LEU A 159 -12.68 -0.09 30.88
CA LEU A 159 -11.62 -1.03 31.30
C LEU A 159 -10.42 -0.33 31.94
N CYS A 160 -10.02 0.84 31.44
CA CYS A 160 -8.79 1.50 31.89
C CYS A 160 -8.85 1.90 33.38
N ASP A 161 -9.98 2.48 33.79
CA ASP A 161 -10.18 2.90 35.19
C ASP A 161 -10.20 1.70 36.15
N ILE A 162 -10.79 0.58 35.73
CA ILE A 162 -10.87 -0.66 36.52
C ILE A 162 -9.48 -1.24 36.76
N ALA A 163 -8.69 -1.38 35.69
CA ALA A 163 -7.34 -1.93 35.77
C ALA A 163 -6.42 -1.05 36.63
N ASN A 164 -6.44 0.27 36.40
CA ASN A 164 -5.61 1.21 37.17
C ASN A 164 -6.01 1.24 38.65
N SER A 165 -7.30 1.24 38.96
CA SER A 165 -7.78 1.25 40.35
C SER A 165 -7.32 -0.01 41.10
N CYS A 166 -7.41 -1.18 40.46
CA CYS A 166 -6.95 -2.43 41.07
C CYS A 166 -5.45 -2.39 41.40
N LEU A 167 -4.62 -1.91 40.48
CA LEU A 167 -3.16 -1.83 40.68
C LEU A 167 -2.78 -0.81 41.76
N ILE A 168 -3.51 0.31 41.86
CA ILE A 168 -3.30 1.31 42.91
C ILE A 168 -3.63 0.72 44.28
N GLU A 169 -4.75 0.01 44.42
CA GLU A 169 -5.16 -0.61 45.67
C GLU A 169 -4.21 -1.74 46.10
N LEU A 170 -3.75 -2.58 45.15
CA LEU A 170 -2.73 -3.59 45.42
C LEU A 170 -1.43 -2.97 45.93
N LYS A 171 -0.99 -1.87 45.33
CA LYS A 171 0.21 -1.13 45.78
C LYS A 171 0.01 -0.53 47.17
N TYR A 172 -1.16 0.07 47.44
CA TYR A 172 -1.48 0.63 48.75
C TYR A 172 -1.45 -0.46 49.83
N ASN A 173 -2.03 -1.63 49.54
CA ASN A 173 -1.95 -2.81 50.40
C ASN A 173 -0.50 -3.26 50.67
N ASN A 174 0.36 -3.30 49.65
CA ASN A 174 1.78 -3.65 49.81
C ASN A 174 2.50 -2.68 50.75
N ILE A 175 2.29 -1.38 50.58
CA ILE A 175 2.89 -0.35 51.46
C ILE A 175 2.42 -0.51 52.90
N ASN A 176 1.15 -0.85 53.12
CA ASN A 176 0.63 -1.09 54.46
C ASN A 176 1.20 -2.36 55.09
N LEU A 177 1.35 -3.44 54.32
CA LEU A 177 2.01 -4.68 54.76
C LEU A 177 3.45 -4.44 55.23
N GLU A 178 4.23 -3.66 54.46
CA GLU A 178 5.60 -3.28 54.82
C GLU A 178 5.67 -2.48 56.14
N ARG A 179 4.62 -1.72 56.47
CA ARG A 179 4.55 -0.86 57.65
C ARG A 179 4.02 -1.55 58.91
N SER A 180 3.04 -2.46 58.77
CA SER A 180 2.26 -2.99 59.90
C SER A 180 2.81 -4.30 60.47
N GLY A 181 3.53 -5.10 59.68
CA GLY A 181 4.23 -6.32 60.11
C GLY A 181 3.37 -7.50 60.62
N ASN A 182 2.13 -7.28 61.09
CA ASN A 182 1.38 -8.21 61.92
C ASN A 182 -0.08 -8.49 61.51
N ASP A 183 -0.66 -7.80 60.50
CA ASP A 183 -2.08 -7.97 60.11
C ASP A 183 -2.22 -8.66 58.74
N THR A 184 -1.48 -9.77 58.57
CA THR A 184 -1.29 -10.46 57.29
C THR A 184 -2.54 -11.15 56.77
N GLU A 185 -3.41 -11.65 57.65
CA GLU A 185 -4.64 -12.36 57.27
C GLU A 185 -5.70 -11.40 56.72
N LYS A 186 -5.96 -10.29 57.43
CA LYS A 186 -6.88 -9.25 56.97
C LYS A 186 -6.45 -8.65 55.62
N LEU A 187 -5.16 -8.32 55.48
CA LEU A 187 -4.62 -7.78 54.24
C LEU A 187 -4.61 -8.83 53.10
N HIS A 188 -4.57 -10.12 53.42
CA HIS A 188 -4.73 -11.19 52.43
C HIS A 188 -6.18 -11.26 51.91
N ASP A 189 -7.16 -11.23 52.82
CA ASP A 189 -8.58 -11.25 52.48
C ASP A 189 -9.00 -10.01 51.67
N GLU A 190 -8.47 -8.83 52.03
CA GLU A 190 -8.67 -7.59 51.28
C GLU A 190 -8.17 -7.74 49.83
N ARG A 191 -6.97 -8.30 49.62
CA ARG A 191 -6.42 -8.55 48.28
C ARG A 191 -7.25 -9.52 47.45
N MET A 192 -7.68 -10.64 48.03
CA MET A 192 -8.54 -11.59 47.35
C MET A 192 -9.84 -10.92 46.90
N THR A 193 -10.46 -10.16 47.80
CA THR A 193 -11.69 -9.42 47.52
C THR A 193 -11.52 -8.43 46.38
N PHE A 194 -10.41 -7.66 46.36
CA PHE A 194 -10.12 -6.73 45.26
C PHE A 194 -9.93 -7.45 43.94
N HIS A 195 -9.22 -8.57 43.95
CA HIS A 195 -8.97 -9.37 42.75
C HIS A 195 -10.26 -9.96 42.18
N ASP A 196 -11.13 -10.50 43.04
CA ASP A 196 -12.44 -11.03 42.63
C ASP A 196 -13.34 -9.93 42.06
N ASN A 197 -13.36 -8.76 42.70
CA ASN A 197 -14.10 -7.60 42.20
C ASN A 197 -13.57 -7.09 40.86
N TYR A 198 -12.25 -7.06 40.68
CA TYR A 198 -11.61 -6.73 39.42
C TYR A 198 -12.02 -7.73 38.32
N ASN A 199 -11.84 -9.03 38.55
CA ASN A 199 -12.18 -10.06 37.57
C ASN A 199 -13.66 -10.01 37.18
N LYS A 200 -14.56 -9.85 38.16
CA LYS A 200 -15.99 -9.71 37.91
C LYS A 200 -16.29 -8.47 37.05
N SER A 201 -15.73 -7.32 37.40
CA SER A 201 -15.97 -6.07 36.69
C SER A 201 -15.40 -6.11 35.26
N ILE A 202 -14.23 -6.73 35.06
CA ILE A 202 -13.65 -6.96 33.73
C ILE A 202 -14.56 -7.85 32.89
N VAL A 203 -15.05 -8.96 33.43
CA VAL A 203 -15.95 -9.89 32.71
C VAL A 203 -17.27 -9.20 32.30
N GLU A 204 -17.85 -8.40 33.18
CA GLU A 204 -19.06 -7.64 32.88
C GLU A 204 -18.82 -6.64 31.74
N ASN A 205 -17.74 -5.87 31.81
CA ASN A 205 -17.43 -4.84 30.82
C ASN A 205 -16.97 -5.43 29.48
N ILE A 206 -16.14 -6.47 29.48
CA ILE A 206 -15.71 -7.11 28.21
C ILE A 206 -16.89 -7.73 27.47
N THR A 207 -17.92 -8.21 28.19
CA THR A 207 -19.15 -8.73 27.57
C THR A 207 -19.89 -7.65 26.78
N LEU A 208 -19.85 -6.39 27.23
CA LEU A 208 -20.43 -5.24 26.54
C LEU A 208 -19.58 -4.78 25.35
N ILE A 209 -18.26 -4.84 25.47
CA ILE A 209 -17.32 -4.32 24.45
C ILE A 209 -17.09 -5.33 23.32
N ALA A 210 -17.08 -6.63 23.62
CA ALA A 210 -16.81 -7.69 22.65
C ALA A 210 -17.68 -7.65 21.37
N PRO A 211 -19.00 -7.41 21.40
CA PRO A 211 -19.79 -7.26 20.18
C PRO A 211 -19.34 -6.07 19.33
N VAL A 212 -19.01 -4.94 19.94
CA VAL A 212 -18.53 -3.73 19.25
C VAL A 212 -17.20 -4.00 18.56
N ILE A 213 -16.26 -4.69 19.24
CA ILE A 213 -14.99 -5.12 18.64
C ILE A 213 -15.22 -6.02 17.43
N ARG A 214 -16.13 -7.00 17.55
CA ARG A 214 -16.44 -7.94 16.45
C ARG A 214 -17.02 -7.20 15.25
N GLU A 215 -17.91 -6.25 15.48
CA GLU A 215 -18.50 -5.43 14.43
C GLU A 215 -17.45 -4.56 13.73
N PHE A 216 -16.64 -3.82 14.49
CA PHE A 216 -15.54 -3.02 13.95
C PHE A 216 -14.57 -3.86 13.09
N ARG A 217 -14.15 -5.02 13.59
CA ARG A 217 -13.27 -5.96 12.86
C ARG A 217 -13.91 -6.48 11.58
N LYS A 218 -15.22 -6.77 11.62
CA LYS A 218 -15.97 -7.18 10.44
C LYS A 218 -15.99 -6.05 9.40
N ASN A 219 -16.27 -4.82 9.81
CA ASN A 219 -16.29 -3.67 8.91
C ASN A 219 -14.92 -3.39 8.29
N CYS A 220 -13.84 -3.53 9.07
CA CYS A 220 -12.47 -3.48 8.56
C CYS A 220 -12.22 -4.55 7.47
N LYS A 221 -12.65 -5.79 7.73
CA LYS A 221 -12.51 -6.90 6.78
C LYS A 221 -13.30 -6.66 5.49
N ASP A 222 -14.55 -6.21 5.62
CA ASP A 222 -15.43 -5.93 4.48
C ASP A 222 -14.88 -4.77 3.62
N TYR A 223 -14.29 -3.76 4.26
CA TYR A 223 -13.59 -2.67 3.59
C TYR A 223 -12.40 -3.18 2.77
N LEU A 224 -11.52 -3.99 3.38
CA LEU A 224 -10.38 -4.60 2.68
C LEU A 224 -10.80 -5.44 1.47
N TYR A 225 -11.91 -6.19 1.56
CA TYR A 225 -12.41 -6.95 0.42
C TYR A 225 -13.00 -6.09 -0.70
N ARG A 226 -13.60 -4.95 -0.38
CA ARG A 226 -14.09 -4.01 -1.40
C ARG A 226 -12.94 -3.43 -2.21
N LEU A 227 -11.85 -3.03 -1.54
CA LEU A 227 -10.65 -2.50 -2.20
C LEU A 227 -10.11 -3.46 -3.28
N ILE A 228 -10.10 -4.77 -2.99
CA ILE A 228 -9.65 -5.82 -3.93
C ILE A 228 -10.58 -5.93 -5.14
N LYS A 229 -11.91 -5.86 -4.94
CA LYS A 229 -12.88 -5.98 -6.05
C LYS A 229 -12.89 -4.77 -6.97
N THR A 230 -12.63 -3.57 -6.45
CA THR A 230 -12.49 -2.36 -7.28
C THR A 230 -11.22 -2.39 -8.14
N THR A 231 -10.15 -3.08 -7.72
CA THR A 231 -8.94 -3.23 -8.53
C THR A 231 -9.17 -4.15 -9.74
N GLU A 232 -9.98 -5.21 -9.59
CA GLU A 232 -10.30 -6.16 -10.68
C GLU A 232 -11.15 -5.56 -11.80
N GLN A 233 -11.93 -4.51 -11.55
CA GLN A 233 -12.78 -3.85 -12.57
C GLN A 233 -12.03 -2.79 -13.40
N SER A 234 -10.75 -2.55 -13.11
CA SER A 234 -9.89 -1.60 -13.82
C SER A 234 -8.91 -2.26 -14.81
N HIS A 235 -9.04 -3.57 -15.01
CA HIS A 235 -8.31 -4.38 -15.99
C HIS A 235 -9.24 -4.86 -17.11
#